data_AF-A0A3Q8FG56-F1
#
_entry.id   AF-A0A3Q8FG56-F1
#
_cell.length_a   1.000
_cell.length_b   1.000
_cell.length_c   1.000
_cell.angle_alpha   90.00
_cell.angle_beta   90.00
_cell.angle_gamma   90.00
#
_symmetry.space_group_name_H-M   'P 1'
#
loop_
_entity.id
_entity.type
_entity.pdbx_description
1 polymer ?
#
loop_
_entity_poly.entity_id
_entity_poly.type
_entity_poly.pdbx_seq_one_letter_code
_entity_poly.pdbx_strand_id
1 'polypeptide(L)'
;MLRRPLLRSALLLPLALLLAAPPLQARDVAAPAEHVDADGPYIFRVGDRLRATWICGDQVQRRTLPADASGTEFTPQCGYGHSVHVLPPAAPSVSVLPATPRIVALSDIHGQYDLLVRLLRANKVIDAQDQWALGKDTLVIAGDVFDRGPQVTEAFWLLYGLQQQAAAAGGAVHFVLGNHETMVLYDDLRYVNAKYLRSAQLIGRSYPQLYAADSVIGQWLRTRPVLLKIGDTLFLHGGISPDAVQMALDPAATNAAYQASLGTPKAEVKANPATAPLYDGKTSPIWYRGYFDGQLDSDGVQAVLDQLHLKRIVVGHTSMPHVSTFHGGRVIAIDSSIKKGENGELLFIENGRLSRGLLDGTRVPLAEGEPGLEDR
;
A
#
# COMPACT_ATOMS: atom_id res chain seq x y z
N MET A 1 -68.78 32.29 -43.50
CA MET A 1 -68.64 31.33 -42.38
C MET A 1 -67.16 31.13 -42.08
N LEU A 2 -66.58 31.94 -41.18
CA LEU A 2 -65.20 31.79 -40.72
C LEU A 2 -65.19 30.85 -39.50
N ARG A 3 -64.44 29.74 -39.56
CA ARG A 3 -64.13 28.90 -38.38
C ARG A 3 -62.66 29.10 -38.00
N ARG A 4 -62.42 29.69 -36.83
CA ARG A 4 -61.12 29.74 -36.14
C ARG A 4 -60.84 28.40 -35.47
N PRO A 5 -59.60 27.87 -35.45
CA PRO A 5 -59.22 26.81 -34.53
C PRO A 5 -58.69 27.39 -33.21
N LEU A 6 -59.09 26.77 -32.11
CA LEU A 6 -58.65 27.02 -30.74
C LEU A 6 -57.24 26.43 -30.53
N LEU A 7 -56.26 27.26 -30.15
CA LEU A 7 -55.01 26.77 -29.55
C LEU A 7 -55.29 26.33 -28.11
N ARG A 8 -55.04 25.04 -27.81
CA ARG A 8 -54.94 24.53 -26.44
C ARG A 8 -53.50 24.70 -25.95
N SER A 9 -53.29 25.57 -24.98
CA SER A 9 -52.04 25.69 -24.23
C SER A 9 -51.89 24.50 -23.29
N ALA A 10 -50.93 23.61 -23.55
CA ALA A 10 -50.53 22.57 -22.62
C ALA A 10 -49.43 23.12 -21.70
N LEU A 11 -49.71 23.23 -20.41
CA LEU A 11 -48.72 23.46 -19.36
C LEU A 11 -47.81 22.22 -19.26
N LEU A 12 -46.52 22.37 -19.55
CA LEU A 12 -45.49 21.39 -19.22
C LEU A 12 -44.97 21.69 -17.81
N LEU A 13 -45.32 20.83 -16.83
CA LEU A 13 -44.62 20.79 -15.54
C LEU A 13 -43.25 20.09 -15.72
N PRO A 14 -42.15 20.62 -15.19
CA PRO A 14 -40.88 19.92 -15.20
C PRO A 14 -40.91 18.85 -14.10
N LEU A 15 -40.82 17.58 -14.52
CA LEU A 15 -40.60 16.45 -13.62
C LEU A 15 -39.13 16.47 -13.19
N ALA A 16 -38.86 17.00 -12.00
CA ALA A 16 -37.53 16.90 -11.40
C ALA A 16 -37.26 15.45 -10.99
N LEU A 17 -36.48 14.72 -11.80
CA LEU A 17 -35.89 13.45 -11.40
C LEU A 17 -34.81 13.72 -10.35
N LEU A 18 -35.17 13.59 -9.08
CA LEU A 18 -34.21 13.35 -8.00
C LEU A 18 -33.61 11.95 -8.20
N LEU A 19 -32.46 11.88 -8.87
CA LEU A 19 -31.58 10.71 -8.84
C LEU A 19 -31.02 10.59 -7.42
N ALA A 20 -31.73 9.88 -6.55
CA ALA A 20 -31.16 9.40 -5.31
C ALA A 20 -30.09 8.37 -5.66
N ALA A 21 -28.81 8.73 -5.45
CA ALA A 21 -27.73 7.77 -5.52
C ALA A 21 -28.03 6.62 -4.54
N PRO A 22 -27.91 5.35 -4.95
CA PRO A 22 -28.12 4.24 -4.04
C PRO A 22 -27.11 4.35 -2.90
N PRO A 23 -27.48 4.01 -1.64
CA PRO A 23 -26.52 3.97 -0.56
C PRO A 23 -25.40 2.99 -0.93
N LEU A 24 -24.14 3.37 -0.69
CA LEU A 24 -23.00 2.46 -0.82
C LEU A 24 -23.29 1.20 0.01
N GLN A 25 -23.65 0.09 -0.66
CA GLN A 25 -23.71 -1.20 0.00
C GLN A 25 -22.28 -1.59 0.41
N ALA A 26 -22.13 -2.04 1.64
CA ALA A 26 -20.86 -2.61 2.08
C ALA A 26 -20.54 -3.80 1.17
N ARG A 27 -19.36 -3.79 0.55
CA ARG A 27 -18.88 -4.89 -0.29
C ARG A 27 -18.80 -6.17 0.54
N ASP A 28 -19.48 -7.23 0.11
CA ASP A 28 -19.42 -8.54 0.77
C ASP A 28 -18.06 -9.20 0.56
N VAL A 29 -17.66 -10.04 1.53
CA VAL A 29 -16.46 -10.88 1.39
C VAL A 29 -16.72 -11.94 0.33
N ALA A 30 -15.81 -12.06 -0.64
CA ALA A 30 -15.94 -13.05 -1.70
C ALA A 30 -15.92 -14.48 -1.15
N ALA A 31 -16.58 -15.40 -1.84
CA ALA A 31 -16.39 -16.83 -1.57
C ALA A 31 -14.93 -17.24 -1.87
N PRO A 32 -14.37 -18.19 -1.11
CA PRO A 32 -13.07 -18.80 -1.44
C PRO A 32 -13.07 -19.37 -2.86
N ALA A 33 -11.93 -19.27 -3.54
CA ALA A 33 -11.74 -19.90 -4.84
C ALA A 33 -11.87 -21.43 -4.76
N GLU A 34 -12.30 -22.06 -5.85
CA GLU A 34 -12.41 -23.53 -5.92
C GLU A 34 -11.04 -24.21 -5.88
N HIS A 35 -10.02 -23.57 -6.45
CA HIS A 35 -8.68 -24.11 -6.64
C HIS A 35 -7.58 -23.07 -6.40
N VAL A 36 -6.42 -23.53 -5.91
CA VAL A 36 -5.17 -22.79 -5.85
C VAL A 36 -4.07 -23.59 -6.54
N ASP A 37 -3.61 -23.10 -7.69
CA ASP A 37 -2.48 -23.69 -8.42
C ASP A 37 -1.20 -23.65 -7.59
N ALA A 38 -0.88 -22.46 -7.05
CA ALA A 38 0.30 -22.24 -6.24
C ALA A 38 0.18 -21.03 -5.31
N ASP A 39 0.70 -21.15 -4.08
CA ASP A 39 0.83 -20.06 -3.12
C ASP A 39 1.89 -20.36 -2.05
N GLY A 40 2.40 -19.31 -1.40
CA GLY A 40 3.41 -19.40 -0.37
C GLY A 40 4.83 -19.02 -0.83
N PRO A 41 5.84 -19.17 0.05
CA PRO A 41 5.70 -19.75 1.40
C PRO A 41 5.01 -18.80 2.40
N TYR A 42 4.21 -19.37 3.29
CA TYR A 42 3.87 -18.76 4.58
C TYR A 42 4.81 -19.32 5.64
N ILE A 43 5.66 -18.47 6.22
CA ILE A 43 6.70 -18.90 7.17
C ILE A 43 6.32 -18.49 8.59
N PHE A 44 6.25 -19.47 9.48
CA PHE A 44 5.90 -19.29 10.90
C PHE A 44 7.09 -19.63 11.81
N ARG A 45 7.25 -18.87 12.89
CA ARG A 45 8.19 -19.17 13.98
C ARG A 45 7.52 -20.11 14.98
N VAL A 46 8.14 -21.25 15.24
CA VAL A 46 7.64 -22.29 16.14
C VAL A 46 8.77 -22.68 17.09
N GLY A 47 8.86 -22.00 18.23
CA GLY A 47 9.99 -22.13 19.15
C GLY A 47 11.29 -21.67 18.50
N ASP A 48 12.30 -22.53 18.52
CA ASP A 48 13.62 -22.35 17.88
C ASP A 48 13.65 -22.76 16.40
N ARG A 49 12.48 -22.98 15.78
CA ARG A 49 12.35 -23.43 14.39
C ARG A 49 11.52 -22.47 13.55
N LEU A 50 11.74 -22.55 12.23
CA LEU A 50 10.93 -21.92 11.21
C LEU A 50 10.21 -22.98 10.40
N ARG A 51 8.89 -22.83 10.24
CA ARG A 51 8.06 -23.71 9.41
C ARG A 51 7.51 -22.94 8.22
N ALA A 52 8.04 -23.24 7.05
CA ALA A 52 7.49 -22.77 5.79
C ALA A 52 6.36 -23.69 5.31
N THR A 53 5.30 -23.09 4.79
CA THR A 53 4.10 -23.77 4.29
C THR A 53 3.77 -23.26 2.89
N TRP A 54 3.60 -24.17 1.93
CA TRP A 54 3.20 -23.87 0.56
C TRP A 54 1.89 -24.59 0.24
N ILE A 55 1.20 -24.10 -0.79
CA ILE A 55 0.07 -24.78 -1.41
C ILE A 55 0.45 -25.02 -2.86
N CYS A 56 0.57 -26.28 -3.27
CA CYS A 56 0.93 -26.66 -4.64
C CYS A 56 -0.17 -27.57 -5.19
N GLY A 57 -0.99 -27.07 -6.11
CA GLY A 57 -2.16 -27.78 -6.65
C GLY A 57 -3.12 -28.22 -5.54
N ASP A 58 -3.57 -27.28 -4.71
CA ASP A 58 -4.34 -27.50 -3.47
C ASP A 58 -3.68 -28.37 -2.39
N GLN A 59 -2.47 -28.92 -2.60
CA GLN A 59 -1.78 -29.72 -1.61
C GLN A 59 -0.92 -28.86 -0.69
N VAL A 60 -1.13 -28.99 0.62
CA VAL A 60 -0.31 -28.28 1.61
C VAL A 60 1.01 -29.01 1.83
N GLN A 61 2.10 -28.32 1.53
CA GLN A 61 3.46 -28.78 1.70
C GLN A 61 4.12 -28.01 2.85
N ARG A 62 4.93 -28.69 3.67
CA ARG A 62 5.57 -28.05 4.84
C ARG A 62 7.02 -28.47 4.97
N ARG A 63 7.88 -27.51 5.31
CA ARG A 63 9.29 -27.73 5.63
C ARG A 63 9.64 -26.98 6.90
N THR A 64 10.30 -27.66 7.84
CA THR A 64 10.69 -27.07 9.11
C THR A 64 12.20 -27.12 9.29
N LEU A 65 12.84 -25.96 9.39
CA LEU A 65 14.27 -25.81 9.59
C LEU A 65 14.56 -25.18 10.97
N PRO A 66 15.72 -25.44 11.59
CA PRO A 66 16.18 -24.66 12.74
C PRO A 66 16.29 -23.17 12.38
N ALA A 67 15.93 -22.29 13.30
CA ALA A 67 16.19 -20.87 13.16
C ALA A 67 17.67 -20.59 13.47
N ASP A 68 18.35 -19.93 12.54
CA ASP A 68 19.78 -19.62 12.66
C ASP A 68 19.97 -18.12 12.98
N ALA A 69 20.98 -17.80 13.78
CA ALA A 69 21.34 -16.41 14.11
C ALA A 69 21.81 -15.62 12.88
N SER A 70 22.41 -16.29 11.90
CA SER A 70 22.83 -15.75 10.61
C SER A 70 21.72 -15.75 9.55
N GLY A 71 20.55 -16.32 9.86
CA GLY A 71 19.41 -16.43 8.96
C GLY A 71 19.22 -17.82 8.37
N THR A 72 17.99 -18.13 7.99
CA THR A 72 17.57 -19.46 7.51
C THR A 72 17.03 -19.38 6.09
N GLU A 73 17.60 -20.18 5.19
CA GLU A 73 17.24 -20.21 3.77
C GLU A 73 16.14 -21.24 3.48
N PHE A 74 15.08 -20.81 2.80
CA PHE A 74 14.07 -21.69 2.21
C PHE A 74 14.13 -21.62 0.68
N THR A 75 14.45 -22.74 0.04
CA THR A 75 14.39 -22.87 -1.42
C THR A 75 12.93 -22.91 -1.91
N PRO A 76 12.63 -22.40 -3.11
CA PRO A 76 11.30 -22.48 -3.71
C PRO A 76 10.76 -23.91 -3.78
N GLN A 77 9.43 -24.03 -3.68
CA GLN A 77 8.72 -25.29 -3.92
C GLN A 77 7.61 -25.09 -4.97
N CYS A 78 6.75 -24.11 -4.75
CA CYS A 78 5.78 -23.55 -5.69
C CYS A 78 5.42 -22.13 -5.19
N GLY A 79 4.64 -21.37 -5.95
CA GLY A 79 4.25 -20.01 -5.58
C GLY A 79 5.39 -19.05 -5.87
N TYR A 80 5.95 -18.40 -4.84
CA TYR A 80 7.10 -17.52 -5.01
C TYR A 80 8.33 -18.27 -5.55
N GLY A 81 8.86 -17.79 -6.66
CA GLY A 81 9.89 -18.48 -7.45
C GLY A 81 11.34 -18.32 -6.98
N HIS A 82 11.59 -17.53 -5.93
CA HIS A 82 12.93 -17.25 -5.43
C HIS A 82 13.15 -17.78 -4.01
N SER A 83 14.41 -18.05 -3.67
CA SER A 83 14.75 -18.46 -2.31
C SER A 83 14.47 -17.33 -1.32
N VAL A 84 14.03 -17.70 -0.12
CA VAL A 84 13.70 -16.77 0.96
C VAL A 84 14.70 -16.92 2.09
N HIS A 85 15.51 -15.89 2.30
CA HIS A 85 16.43 -15.78 3.42
C HIS A 85 15.75 -15.10 4.61
N VAL A 86 15.41 -15.85 5.65
CA VAL A 86 14.70 -15.35 6.83
C VAL A 86 15.69 -14.99 7.94
N LEU A 87 15.75 -13.71 8.29
CA LEU A 87 16.54 -13.22 9.42
C LEU A 87 15.81 -13.39 10.76
N PRO A 88 16.52 -13.32 11.89
CA PRO A 88 15.90 -13.13 13.21
C PRO A 88 14.98 -11.89 13.26
N PRO A 89 14.01 -11.84 14.20
CA PRO A 89 13.15 -10.67 14.37
C PRO A 89 13.95 -9.38 14.54
N ALA A 90 13.58 -8.34 13.80
CA ALA A 90 14.23 -7.04 13.84
C ALA A 90 13.48 -6.06 14.76
N ALA A 91 14.18 -5.01 15.20
CA ALA A 91 13.56 -3.87 15.87
C ALA A 91 12.67 -3.06 14.90
N PRO A 92 11.73 -2.23 15.42
CA PRO A 92 11.01 -1.25 14.62
C PRO A 92 11.93 -0.38 13.76
N SER A 93 11.48 -0.06 12.55
CA SER A 93 12.27 0.75 11.61
C SER A 93 12.36 2.20 12.09
N VAL A 94 13.52 2.83 11.86
CA VAL A 94 13.66 4.28 11.99
C VAL A 94 12.81 4.97 10.92
N SER A 95 12.09 6.01 11.32
CA SER A 95 11.10 6.68 10.48
C SER A 95 11.36 8.17 10.25
N VAL A 96 12.42 8.72 10.84
CA VAL A 96 12.91 10.08 10.59
C VAL A 96 14.37 9.97 10.18
N LEU A 97 14.64 10.28 8.92
CA LEU A 97 15.92 10.05 8.26
C LEU A 97 16.45 11.36 7.67
N PRO A 98 17.78 11.51 7.57
CA PRO A 98 18.37 12.64 6.85
C PRO A 98 17.98 12.61 5.37
N ALA A 99 18.14 13.73 4.68
CA ALA A 99 17.95 13.79 3.24
C ALA A 99 18.93 12.83 2.53
N THR A 100 18.44 12.15 1.49
CA THR A 100 19.25 11.28 0.63
C THR A 100 19.23 11.81 -0.81
N PRO A 101 20.32 11.68 -1.59
CA PRO A 101 20.41 12.28 -2.92
C PRO A 101 19.38 11.74 -3.92
N ARG A 102 18.99 10.46 -3.79
CA ARG A 102 18.16 9.74 -4.77
C ARG A 102 17.16 8.83 -4.07
N ILE A 103 15.88 9.09 -4.31
CA ILE A 103 14.76 8.26 -3.84
C ILE A 103 13.96 7.81 -5.06
N VAL A 104 13.62 6.53 -5.10
CA VAL A 104 12.62 5.93 -5.97
C VAL A 104 11.42 5.55 -5.12
N ALA A 105 10.20 5.82 -5.56
CA ALA A 105 9.01 5.48 -4.78
C ALA A 105 7.84 4.98 -5.64
N LEU A 106 7.02 4.11 -5.05
CA LEU A 106 5.77 3.61 -5.61
C LEU A 106 4.83 3.18 -4.49
N SER A 107 3.59 2.84 -4.83
CA SER A 107 2.55 2.44 -3.89
C SER A 107 1.54 1.50 -4.52
N ASP A 108 0.62 0.95 -3.73
CA ASP A 108 -0.64 0.35 -4.17
C ASP A 108 -0.44 -0.80 -5.19
N ILE A 109 0.54 -1.65 -4.87
CA ILE A 109 0.91 -2.82 -5.67
C ILE A 109 -0.27 -3.81 -5.77
N HIS A 110 -1.04 -3.96 -4.68
CA HIS A 110 -2.27 -4.77 -4.66
C HIS A 110 -2.15 -6.15 -5.32
N GLY A 111 -1.11 -6.89 -4.93
CA GLY A 111 -0.86 -8.24 -5.43
C GLY A 111 -0.57 -8.35 -6.94
N GLN A 112 -0.08 -7.29 -7.60
CA GLN A 112 0.32 -7.28 -9.01
C GLN A 112 1.85 -7.45 -9.15
N TYR A 113 2.36 -8.59 -8.70
CA TYR A 113 3.80 -8.88 -8.62
C TYR A 113 4.50 -8.84 -9.99
N ASP A 114 3.91 -9.45 -11.02
CA ASP A 114 4.56 -9.50 -12.34
C ASP A 114 4.75 -8.09 -12.92
N LEU A 115 3.75 -7.22 -12.73
CA LEU A 115 3.81 -5.83 -13.14
C LEU A 115 4.83 -5.05 -12.32
N LEU A 116 4.89 -5.27 -11.00
CA LEU A 116 5.91 -4.71 -10.12
C LEU A 116 7.32 -5.08 -10.61
N VAL A 117 7.60 -6.36 -10.85
CA VAL A 117 8.90 -6.84 -11.33
C VAL A 117 9.26 -6.19 -12.67
N ARG A 118 8.33 -6.17 -13.62
CA ARG A 118 8.53 -5.52 -14.92
C ARG A 118 8.90 -4.04 -14.76
N LEU A 119 8.17 -3.31 -13.91
CA LEU A 119 8.39 -1.89 -13.67
C LEU A 119 9.76 -1.62 -13.02
N LEU A 120 10.10 -2.41 -11.99
CA LEU A 120 11.38 -2.28 -11.28
C LEU A 120 12.57 -2.63 -12.20
N ARG A 121 12.48 -3.69 -13.00
CA ARG A 121 13.53 -4.07 -13.98
C ARG A 121 13.72 -3.01 -15.05
N ALA A 122 12.63 -2.52 -15.65
CA ALA A 122 12.69 -1.50 -16.69
C ALA A 122 13.40 -0.22 -16.21
N ASN A 123 13.20 0.11 -14.94
CA ASN A 123 13.79 1.28 -14.29
C ASN A 123 15.10 0.97 -13.53
N LYS A 124 15.65 -0.23 -13.70
CA LYS A 124 16.93 -0.67 -13.11
C LYS A 124 16.95 -0.59 -11.57
N VAL A 125 15.79 -0.74 -10.95
CA VAL A 125 15.68 -0.86 -9.50
C VAL A 125 16.14 -2.25 -9.03
N ILE A 126 15.80 -3.25 -9.84
CA ILE A 126 16.27 -4.62 -9.70
C ILE A 126 16.90 -5.09 -11.02
N ASP A 127 17.77 -6.09 -10.95
CA ASP A 127 18.42 -6.70 -12.10
C ASP A 127 17.55 -7.81 -12.75
N ALA A 128 18.11 -8.52 -13.72
CA ALA A 128 17.42 -9.60 -14.42
C ALA A 128 17.15 -10.85 -13.55
N GLN A 129 17.76 -10.92 -12.37
CA GLN A 129 17.59 -11.97 -11.37
C GLN A 129 16.71 -11.51 -10.19
N ASP A 130 16.02 -10.37 -10.32
CA ASP A 130 15.21 -9.73 -9.29
C ASP A 130 16.00 -9.32 -8.03
N GLN A 131 17.31 -9.09 -8.18
CA GLN A 131 18.16 -8.63 -7.08
C GLN A 131 18.30 -7.11 -7.10
N TRP A 132 18.53 -6.51 -5.94
CA TRP A 132 18.74 -5.08 -5.77
C TRP A 132 19.82 -4.51 -6.69
N ALA A 133 19.47 -3.50 -7.47
CA ALA A 133 20.36 -2.87 -8.46
C ALA A 133 20.51 -1.34 -8.28
N LEU A 134 19.90 -0.76 -7.24
CA LEU A 134 19.96 0.68 -6.95
C LEU A 134 21.20 1.13 -6.14
N GLY A 135 22.13 0.22 -5.85
CA GLY A 135 23.34 0.56 -5.10
C GLY A 135 23.03 1.17 -3.73
N LYS A 136 23.39 2.43 -3.54
CA LYS A 136 23.19 3.18 -2.28
C LYS A 136 21.92 4.03 -2.26
N ASP A 137 21.11 3.98 -3.30
CA ASP A 137 19.88 4.77 -3.38
C ASP A 137 18.77 4.18 -2.49
N THR A 138 17.68 4.92 -2.36
CA THR A 138 16.54 4.55 -1.52
C THR A 138 15.33 4.18 -2.36
N LEU A 139 14.67 3.06 -2.03
CA LEU A 139 13.33 2.72 -2.52
C LEU A 139 12.31 2.91 -1.39
N VAL A 140 11.18 3.55 -1.67
CA VAL A 140 10.06 3.70 -0.74
C VAL A 140 8.80 3.06 -1.31
N ILE A 141 8.17 2.17 -0.54
CA ILE A 141 6.85 1.60 -0.84
C ILE A 141 5.82 2.28 0.08
N ALA A 142 4.88 3.02 -0.50
CA ALA A 142 3.87 3.76 0.25
C ALA A 142 2.61 2.95 0.62
N GLY A 143 2.80 1.68 0.95
CA GLY A 143 1.74 0.77 1.43
C GLY A 143 0.94 0.09 0.33
N ASP A 144 -0.07 -0.65 0.78
CA ASP A 144 -1.08 -1.35 -0.03
C ASP A 144 -0.50 -2.40 -1.00
N VAL A 145 0.21 -3.37 -0.43
CA VAL A 145 0.59 -4.61 -1.15
C VAL A 145 -0.54 -5.63 -1.08
N PHE A 146 -1.30 -5.65 0.02
CA PHE A 146 -2.42 -6.55 0.22
C PHE A 146 -3.57 -6.32 -0.77
N ASP A 147 -4.44 -7.34 -0.85
CA ASP A 147 -5.75 -7.32 -1.50
C ASP A 147 -5.75 -7.15 -3.03
N ARG A 148 -6.93 -7.40 -3.61
CA ARG A 148 -7.25 -7.33 -5.05
C ARG A 148 -6.54 -8.39 -5.89
N GLY A 149 -5.23 -8.26 -6.12
CA GLY A 149 -4.46 -9.12 -7.01
C GLY A 149 -4.10 -10.49 -6.40
N PRO A 150 -3.72 -11.47 -7.22
CA PRO A 150 -3.45 -12.83 -6.78
C PRO A 150 -1.97 -13.10 -6.45
N GLN A 151 -1.10 -12.08 -6.37
CA GLN A 151 0.35 -12.27 -6.14
C GLN A 151 0.91 -11.42 -4.97
N VAL A 152 0.13 -11.25 -3.90
CA VAL A 152 0.48 -10.60 -2.62
C VAL A 152 1.68 -11.28 -1.94
N THR A 153 1.67 -12.62 -1.84
CA THR A 153 2.74 -13.39 -1.19
C THR A 153 4.10 -13.13 -1.85
N GLU A 154 4.11 -13.12 -3.18
CA GLU A 154 5.28 -12.91 -4.02
C GLU A 154 5.82 -11.48 -3.88
N ALA A 155 4.93 -10.48 -3.88
CA ALA A 155 5.29 -9.08 -3.66
C ALA A 155 5.93 -8.88 -2.28
N PHE A 156 5.37 -9.46 -1.21
CA PHE A 156 5.98 -9.35 0.12
C PHE A 156 7.36 -9.97 0.20
N TRP A 157 7.56 -11.16 -0.37
CA TRP A 157 8.88 -11.81 -0.33
C TRP A 157 9.93 -11.06 -1.16
N LEU A 158 9.55 -10.50 -2.31
CA LEU A 158 10.43 -9.63 -3.07
C LEU A 158 10.86 -8.41 -2.24
N LEU A 159 9.90 -7.68 -1.66
CA LEU A 159 10.21 -6.47 -0.88
C LEU A 159 11.02 -6.79 0.39
N TYR A 160 10.72 -7.91 1.05
CA TYR A 160 11.46 -8.40 2.20
C TYR A 160 12.91 -8.74 1.84
N GLY A 161 13.15 -9.40 0.70
CA GLY A 161 14.48 -9.70 0.19
C GLY A 161 15.25 -8.45 -0.24
N LEU A 162 14.61 -7.57 -1.03
CA LEU A 162 15.21 -6.32 -1.49
C LEU A 162 15.63 -5.41 -0.33
N GLN A 163 14.88 -5.39 0.77
CA GLN A 163 15.28 -4.64 1.96
C GLN A 163 16.62 -5.10 2.52
N GLN A 164 16.85 -6.40 2.57
CA GLN A 164 18.11 -6.97 3.07
C GLN A 164 19.27 -6.67 2.11
N GLN A 165 19.03 -6.87 0.81
CA GLN A 165 20.03 -6.64 -0.22
C GLN A 165 20.44 -5.17 -0.33
N ALA A 166 19.46 -4.25 -0.25
CA ALA A 166 19.71 -2.83 -0.24
C ALA A 166 20.57 -2.44 0.97
N ALA A 167 20.24 -2.92 2.17
CA ALA A 167 21.03 -2.65 3.37
C ALA A 167 22.48 -3.15 3.22
N ALA A 168 22.68 -4.34 2.65
CA ALA A 168 24.01 -4.89 2.39
C ALA A 168 24.82 -4.07 1.35
N ALA A 169 24.14 -3.46 0.39
CA ALA A 169 24.75 -2.57 -0.61
C ALA A 169 24.95 -1.12 -0.12
N GLY A 170 24.48 -0.78 1.09
CA GLY A 170 24.50 0.57 1.65
C GLY A 170 23.38 1.48 1.13
N GLY A 171 22.36 0.91 0.50
CA GLY A 171 21.09 1.57 0.17
C GLY A 171 19.99 1.21 1.16
N ALA A 172 18.74 1.48 0.81
CA ALA A 172 17.61 1.16 1.67
C ALA A 172 16.32 0.88 0.89
N VAL A 173 15.52 -0.05 1.41
CA VAL A 173 14.09 -0.15 1.09
C VAL A 173 13.30 0.20 2.34
N HIS A 174 12.42 1.19 2.24
CA HIS A 174 11.47 1.54 3.28
C HIS A 174 10.06 1.16 2.83
N PHE A 175 9.29 0.63 3.78
CA PHE A 175 7.90 0.27 3.58
C PHE A 175 7.09 0.98 4.65
N VAL A 176 6.09 1.76 4.25
CA VAL A 176 5.08 2.31 5.17
C VAL A 176 3.79 1.50 5.06
N LEU A 177 3.05 1.36 6.16
CA LEU A 177 1.77 0.65 6.18
C LEU A 177 0.69 1.49 5.48
N GLY A 178 -0.06 0.84 4.59
CA GLY A 178 -1.28 1.37 4.00
C GLY A 178 -2.54 0.89 4.73
N ASN A 179 -3.71 1.29 4.24
CA ASN A 179 -4.96 0.88 4.87
C ASN A 179 -5.22 -0.60 4.67
N HIS A 180 -4.82 -1.20 3.54
CA HIS A 180 -5.07 -2.61 3.28
C HIS A 180 -4.22 -3.53 4.18
N GLU A 181 -3.00 -3.13 4.56
CA GLU A 181 -2.25 -3.84 5.60
C GLU A 181 -3.02 -3.87 6.92
N THR A 182 -3.57 -2.74 7.35
CA THR A 182 -4.34 -2.69 8.61
C THR A 182 -5.64 -3.47 8.51
N MET A 183 -6.31 -3.42 7.36
CA MET A 183 -7.59 -4.07 7.13
C MET A 183 -7.50 -5.58 7.21
N VAL A 184 -6.54 -6.16 6.49
CA VAL A 184 -6.30 -7.60 6.54
C VAL A 184 -5.98 -8.04 7.97
N LEU A 185 -5.13 -7.30 8.68
CA LEU A 185 -4.68 -7.75 10.01
C LEU A 185 -5.77 -7.67 11.09
N TYR A 186 -6.79 -6.81 10.95
CA TYR A 186 -7.94 -6.77 11.86
C TYR A 186 -9.22 -7.46 11.35
N ASP A 187 -9.08 -8.33 10.35
CA ASP A 187 -10.13 -9.19 9.78
C ASP A 187 -11.20 -8.47 8.93
N ASP A 188 -10.82 -7.39 8.24
CA ASP A 188 -11.65 -6.79 7.18
C ASP A 188 -11.22 -7.30 5.81
N LEU A 189 -11.87 -8.37 5.37
CA LEU A 189 -11.45 -9.16 4.21
C LEU A 189 -12.19 -8.80 2.92
N ARG A 190 -12.90 -7.67 2.88
CA ARG A 190 -13.81 -7.29 1.77
C ARG A 190 -13.13 -7.13 0.41
N TYR A 191 -11.81 -7.01 0.38
CA TYR A 191 -11.02 -6.82 -0.84
C TYR A 191 -10.02 -7.95 -1.10
N VAL A 192 -9.97 -8.97 -0.24
CA VAL A 192 -9.06 -10.10 -0.38
C VAL A 192 -9.39 -10.88 -1.64
N ASN A 193 -8.37 -11.24 -2.42
CA ASN A 193 -8.53 -12.12 -3.55
C ASN A 193 -9.00 -13.52 -3.08
N ALA A 194 -10.02 -14.07 -3.73
CA ALA A 194 -10.62 -15.36 -3.36
C ALA A 194 -9.61 -16.51 -3.25
N LYS A 195 -8.50 -16.46 -4.01
CA LYS A 195 -7.37 -17.41 -3.92
C LYS A 195 -6.89 -17.56 -2.47
N TYR A 196 -6.71 -16.44 -1.77
CA TYR A 196 -6.12 -16.45 -0.44
C TYR A 196 -7.05 -16.95 0.65
N LEU A 197 -8.36 -16.78 0.48
CA LEU A 197 -9.34 -17.39 1.39
C LEU A 197 -9.28 -18.91 1.28
N ARG A 198 -9.12 -19.44 0.06
CA ARG A 198 -8.89 -20.87 -0.18
C ARG A 198 -7.55 -21.33 0.38
N SER A 199 -6.48 -20.57 0.17
CA SER A 199 -5.17 -20.84 0.76
C SER A 199 -5.24 -20.96 2.29
N ALA A 200 -5.90 -20.01 2.95
CA ALA A 200 -6.09 -20.01 4.39
C ALA A 200 -6.86 -21.26 4.87
N GLN A 201 -7.95 -21.62 4.17
CA GLN A 201 -8.72 -22.84 4.45
C GLN A 201 -7.87 -24.12 4.35
N LEU A 202 -7.10 -24.27 3.27
CA LEU A 202 -6.23 -25.44 3.07
C LEU A 202 -5.17 -25.55 4.18
N ILE A 203 -4.60 -24.42 4.59
CA ILE A 203 -3.61 -24.36 5.67
C ILE A 203 -4.23 -24.64 7.05
N GLY A 204 -5.54 -24.39 7.21
CA GLY A 204 -6.26 -24.52 8.48
C GLY A 204 -6.08 -23.29 9.39
N ARG A 205 -6.00 -22.08 8.80
CA ARG A 205 -5.94 -20.79 9.51
C ARG A 205 -6.92 -19.80 8.87
N SER A 206 -7.34 -18.77 9.59
CA SER A 206 -7.97 -17.62 8.91
C SER A 206 -6.94 -16.82 8.12
N TYR A 207 -7.36 -16.02 7.14
CA TYR A 207 -6.44 -15.23 6.33
C TYR A 207 -5.58 -14.25 7.18
N PRO A 208 -6.12 -13.50 8.15
CA PRO A 208 -5.30 -12.69 9.06
C PRO A 208 -4.28 -13.50 9.86
N GLN A 209 -4.60 -14.75 10.23
CA GLN A 209 -3.71 -15.64 10.96
C GLN A 209 -2.51 -16.15 10.15
N LEU A 210 -2.51 -15.97 8.82
CA LEU A 210 -1.32 -16.16 8.00
C LEU A 210 -0.29 -15.05 8.21
N TYR A 211 -0.71 -13.90 8.73
CA TYR A 211 0.10 -12.70 9.02
C TYR A 211 0.08 -12.30 10.51
N ALA A 212 -0.23 -13.26 11.39
CA ALA A 212 -0.19 -13.08 12.83
C ALA A 212 1.24 -12.87 13.35
N ALA A 213 1.37 -12.56 14.63
CA ALA A 213 2.67 -12.27 15.27
C ALA A 213 3.63 -13.47 15.30
N ASP A 214 3.16 -14.70 15.00
CA ASP A 214 3.99 -15.88 14.82
C ASP A 214 4.50 -16.05 13.37
N SER A 215 4.02 -15.27 12.41
CA SER A 215 4.48 -15.30 11.01
C SER A 215 5.64 -14.32 10.76
N VAL A 216 6.54 -14.66 9.84
CA VAL A 216 7.69 -13.81 9.48
C VAL A 216 7.23 -12.48 8.89
N ILE A 217 6.31 -12.51 7.90
CA ILE A 217 5.77 -11.29 7.29
C ILE A 217 4.93 -10.50 8.31
N GLY A 218 4.14 -11.15 9.15
CA GLY A 218 3.37 -10.47 10.20
C GLY A 218 4.24 -9.76 11.23
N GLN A 219 5.39 -10.33 11.60
CA GLN A 219 6.38 -9.65 12.45
C GLN A 219 7.04 -8.49 11.71
N TRP A 220 7.41 -8.69 10.45
CA TRP A 220 7.99 -7.64 9.62
C TRP A 220 7.04 -6.44 9.48
N LEU A 221 5.76 -6.65 9.19
CA LEU A 221 4.74 -5.60 9.11
C LEU A 221 4.63 -4.80 10.43
N ARG A 222 4.70 -5.46 11.59
CA ARG A 222 4.65 -4.82 12.91
C ARG A 222 5.85 -3.95 13.25
N THR A 223 6.89 -3.96 12.42
CA THR A 223 8.07 -3.09 12.56
C THR A 223 8.05 -1.92 11.58
N ARG A 224 7.01 -1.80 10.74
CA ARG A 224 6.91 -0.77 9.71
C ARG A 224 6.25 0.50 10.27
N PRO A 225 6.68 1.70 9.84
CA PRO A 225 6.00 2.94 10.18
C PRO A 225 4.76 3.17 9.30
N VAL A 226 3.89 4.11 9.69
CA VAL A 226 2.90 4.73 8.80
C VAL A 226 3.37 6.09 8.27
N LEU A 227 4.26 6.77 9.02
CA LEU A 227 4.83 8.08 8.70
C LEU A 227 6.34 7.94 8.55
N LEU A 228 6.87 8.19 7.36
CA LEU A 228 8.30 8.16 7.06
C LEU A 228 8.77 9.52 6.55
N LYS A 229 9.59 10.23 7.34
CA LYS A 229 10.22 11.49 6.94
C LYS A 229 11.64 11.25 6.46
N ILE A 230 11.96 11.67 5.24
CA ILE A 230 13.31 11.67 4.68
C ILE A 230 13.66 13.10 4.27
N GLY A 231 14.54 13.75 5.02
CA GLY A 231 14.82 15.17 4.85
C GLY A 231 13.57 16.04 5.04
N ASP A 232 13.17 16.76 4.00
CA ASP A 232 12.02 17.66 3.97
C ASP A 232 10.77 17.04 3.32
N THR A 233 10.78 15.73 3.05
CA THR A 233 9.68 15.01 2.39
C THR A 233 9.09 13.96 3.34
N LEU A 234 7.78 13.97 3.50
CA LEU A 234 7.02 12.96 4.23
C LEU A 234 6.38 11.96 3.26
N PHE A 235 6.61 10.67 3.50
CA PHE A 235 5.99 9.55 2.80
C PHE A 235 5.01 8.85 3.75
N LEU A 236 3.79 8.64 3.27
CA LEU A 236 2.71 7.94 3.96
C LEU A 236 1.70 7.45 2.93
N HIS A 237 0.74 6.63 3.34
CA HIS A 237 -0.20 6.04 2.40
C HIS A 237 -1.29 7.01 1.93
N GLY A 238 -2.10 7.57 2.84
CA GLY A 238 -3.24 8.43 2.50
C GLY A 238 -2.88 9.93 2.46
N GLY A 239 -2.58 10.50 3.62
CA GLY A 239 -2.27 11.93 3.75
C GLY A 239 -2.51 12.48 5.15
N ILE A 240 -2.06 13.70 5.40
CA ILE A 240 -2.27 14.43 6.66
C ILE A 240 -3.42 15.43 6.48
N SER A 241 -4.54 15.14 7.11
CA SER A 241 -5.64 16.09 7.28
C SER A 241 -5.27 17.19 8.28
N PRO A 242 -5.91 18.38 8.22
CA PRO A 242 -5.73 19.42 9.25
C PRO A 242 -5.96 18.90 10.68
N ASP A 243 -6.93 17.99 10.87
CA ASP A 243 -7.26 17.39 12.16
C ASP A 243 -6.18 16.39 12.64
N ALA A 244 -5.39 15.82 11.72
CA ALA A 244 -4.35 14.84 12.02
C ALA A 244 -2.93 15.44 12.05
N VAL A 245 -2.76 16.76 11.94
CA VAL A 245 -1.42 17.39 11.94
C VAL A 245 -0.62 17.04 13.20
N GLN A 246 -1.27 16.95 14.36
CA GLN A 246 -0.60 16.57 15.61
C GLN A 246 0.01 15.16 15.54
N MET A 247 -0.60 14.22 14.81
CA MET A 247 -0.03 12.90 14.59
C MET A 247 1.27 12.96 13.78
N ALA A 248 1.38 13.92 12.86
CA ALA A 248 2.56 14.10 12.02
C ALA A 248 3.66 14.96 12.66
N LEU A 249 3.35 15.75 13.70
CA LEU A 249 4.36 16.46 14.49
C LEU A 249 5.21 15.53 15.35
N ASP A 250 4.65 14.39 15.79
CA ASP A 250 5.40 13.30 16.44
C ASP A 250 5.24 11.99 15.68
N PRO A 251 5.98 11.80 14.57
CA PRO A 251 5.94 10.56 13.80
C PRO A 251 6.31 9.32 14.63
N ALA A 252 7.19 9.47 15.63
CA ALA A 252 7.64 8.35 16.44
C ALA A 252 6.51 7.82 17.33
N ALA A 253 5.81 8.70 18.04
CA ALA A 253 4.66 8.32 18.85
C ALA A 253 3.52 7.73 18.00
N THR A 254 3.20 8.36 16.86
CA THR A 254 2.18 7.85 15.95
C THR A 254 2.55 6.48 15.39
N ASN A 255 3.78 6.30 14.91
CA ASN A 255 4.24 4.99 14.41
C ASN A 255 4.20 3.92 15.50
N ALA A 256 4.61 4.23 16.72
CA ALA A 256 4.55 3.29 17.84
C ALA A 256 3.09 2.89 18.17
N ALA A 257 2.15 3.84 18.11
CA ALA A 257 0.74 3.56 18.34
C ALA A 257 0.12 2.65 17.28
N TYR A 258 0.46 2.84 16.00
CA TYR A 258 0.07 1.91 14.94
C TYR A 258 0.70 0.53 15.13
N GLN A 259 2.00 0.45 15.41
CA GLN A 259 2.71 -0.81 15.62
C GLN A 259 2.13 -1.60 16.80
N ALA A 260 1.77 -0.93 17.89
CA ALA A 260 1.17 -1.54 19.07
C ALA A 260 -0.27 -2.01 18.85
N SER A 261 -1.02 -1.36 17.95
CA SER A 261 -2.42 -1.69 17.67
C SER A 261 -2.62 -2.56 16.41
N LEU A 262 -1.55 -2.87 15.68
CA LEU A 262 -1.63 -3.60 14.42
C LEU A 262 -2.08 -5.06 14.62
N GLY A 263 -3.28 -5.36 14.14
CA GLY A 263 -3.94 -6.65 14.28
C GLY A 263 -4.86 -6.77 15.49
N THR A 264 -5.04 -5.69 16.26
CA THR A 264 -6.13 -5.60 17.23
C THR A 264 -7.48 -5.64 16.50
N PRO A 265 -8.47 -6.42 16.98
CA PRO A 265 -9.77 -6.51 16.31
C PRO A 265 -10.41 -5.14 16.05
N LYS A 266 -11.04 -4.98 14.88
CA LYS A 266 -11.62 -3.70 14.42
C LYS A 266 -12.60 -3.08 15.44
N ALA A 267 -13.38 -3.90 16.13
CA ALA A 267 -14.31 -3.44 17.16
C ALA A 267 -13.58 -2.80 18.35
N GLU A 268 -12.48 -3.40 18.82
CA GLU A 268 -11.67 -2.88 19.91
C GLU A 268 -10.94 -1.59 19.52
N VAL A 269 -10.36 -1.57 18.31
CA VAL A 269 -9.71 -0.38 17.74
C VAL A 269 -10.68 0.81 17.71
N LYS A 270 -11.92 0.58 17.29
CA LYS A 270 -12.97 1.62 17.22
C LYS A 270 -13.50 2.04 18.58
N ALA A 271 -13.54 1.12 19.54
CA ALA A 271 -14.06 1.41 20.89
C ALA A 271 -13.06 2.20 21.75
N ASN A 272 -11.76 2.07 21.48
CA ASN A 272 -10.71 2.72 22.25
C ASN A 272 -10.40 4.14 21.71
N PRO A 273 -10.61 5.21 22.50
CA PRO A 273 -10.34 6.60 22.06
C PRO A 273 -8.90 6.87 21.64
N ALA A 274 -7.92 6.10 22.14
CA ALA A 274 -6.52 6.25 21.78
C ALA A 274 -6.20 5.69 20.38
N THR A 275 -6.93 4.67 19.93
CA THR A 275 -6.70 4.02 18.63
C THR A 275 -7.71 4.44 17.58
N ALA A 276 -8.95 4.78 17.94
CA ALA A 276 -10.00 5.10 16.98
C ALA A 276 -9.61 6.19 15.97
N PRO A 277 -8.94 7.31 16.35
CA PRO A 277 -8.50 8.33 15.41
C PRO A 277 -7.43 7.83 14.40
N LEU A 278 -6.62 6.84 14.77
CA LEU A 278 -5.59 6.27 13.90
C LEU A 278 -6.22 5.48 12.74
N TYR A 279 -7.44 4.99 12.88
CA TYR A 279 -8.09 4.17 11.85
C TYR A 279 -9.38 4.82 11.34
N ASP A 280 -9.53 6.14 11.54
CA ASP A 280 -10.65 6.88 10.97
C ASP A 280 -10.58 6.85 9.44
N GLY A 281 -11.68 6.44 8.81
CA GLY A 281 -11.76 6.22 7.36
C GLY A 281 -11.78 7.50 6.53
N LYS A 282 -11.66 8.68 7.15
CA LYS A 282 -11.68 9.97 6.46
C LYS A 282 -10.45 10.82 6.77
N THR A 283 -10.06 10.93 8.04
CA THR A 283 -9.05 11.91 8.48
C THR A 283 -7.71 11.30 8.85
N SER A 284 -7.63 9.97 9.02
CA SER A 284 -6.40 9.31 9.46
C SER A 284 -5.29 9.30 8.38
N PRO A 285 -4.01 9.20 8.79
CA PRO A 285 -2.86 9.13 7.89
C PRO A 285 -2.93 8.10 6.76
N ILE A 286 -3.66 7.00 6.97
CA ILE A 286 -3.77 5.90 6.01
C ILE A 286 -5.05 5.97 5.13
N TRP A 287 -5.95 6.93 5.36
CA TRP A 287 -7.23 7.02 4.62
C TRP A 287 -7.50 8.38 3.98
N TYR A 288 -6.81 9.43 4.40
CA TYR A 288 -7.13 10.79 3.95
C TYR A 288 -6.95 10.98 2.44
N ARG A 289 -7.94 11.61 1.80
CA ARG A 289 -7.97 11.88 0.34
C ARG A 289 -8.12 13.36 -0.01
N GLY A 290 -8.16 14.23 1.00
CA GLY A 290 -8.60 15.62 0.82
C GLY A 290 -7.73 16.49 -0.09
N TYR A 291 -6.53 16.02 -0.46
CA TYR A 291 -5.68 16.67 -1.46
C TYR A 291 -6.27 16.61 -2.88
N PHE A 292 -7.13 15.63 -3.16
CA PHE A 292 -7.51 15.28 -4.54
C PHE A 292 -8.98 15.56 -4.85
N ASP A 293 -9.84 15.64 -3.85
CA ASP A 293 -11.29 15.81 -4.01
C ASP A 293 -11.79 17.24 -3.72
N GLY A 294 -10.87 18.18 -3.51
CA GLY A 294 -11.17 19.59 -3.23
C GLY A 294 -11.50 19.89 -1.78
N GLN A 295 -11.43 18.92 -0.85
CA GLN A 295 -11.63 19.20 0.58
C GLN A 295 -10.52 20.08 1.18
N LEU A 296 -9.30 20.01 0.64
CA LEU A 296 -8.18 20.86 1.06
C LEU A 296 -7.57 21.56 -0.14
N ASP A 297 -7.65 22.89 -0.15
CA ASP A 297 -7.09 23.70 -1.22
C ASP A 297 -5.57 23.88 -1.06
N SER A 298 -4.99 24.62 -2.01
CA SER A 298 -3.57 24.92 -2.02
C SER A 298 -3.09 25.64 -0.76
N ASP A 299 -3.85 26.57 -0.20
CA ASP A 299 -3.40 27.33 0.97
C ASP A 299 -3.48 26.46 2.24
N GLY A 300 -4.52 25.61 2.35
CA GLY A 300 -4.62 24.61 3.40
C GLY A 300 -3.47 23.60 3.38
N VAL A 301 -3.09 23.11 2.19
CA VAL A 301 -1.90 22.26 2.03
C VAL A 301 -0.62 22.99 2.45
N GLN A 302 -0.48 24.29 2.12
CA GLN A 302 0.66 25.07 2.58
C GLN A 302 0.72 25.13 4.11
N ALA A 303 -0.41 25.42 4.74
CA ALA A 303 -0.49 25.54 6.19
C ALA A 303 -0.10 24.24 6.92
N VAL A 304 -0.48 23.08 6.36
CA VAL A 304 -0.05 21.77 6.88
C VAL A 304 1.47 21.60 6.73
N LEU A 305 2.03 21.89 5.56
CA LEU A 305 3.48 21.77 5.33
C LEU A 305 4.31 22.70 6.21
N ASP A 306 3.84 23.94 6.41
CA ASP A 306 4.51 24.94 7.24
C ASP A 306 4.57 24.49 8.70
N GLN A 307 3.45 23.97 9.23
CA GLN A 307 3.41 23.42 10.60
C GLN A 307 4.35 22.22 10.78
N LEU A 308 4.48 21.37 9.75
CA LEU A 308 5.33 20.19 9.80
C LEU A 308 6.80 20.46 9.40
N HIS A 309 7.11 21.69 8.98
CA HIS A 309 8.38 22.09 8.40
C HIS A 309 8.82 21.13 7.29
N LEU A 310 7.91 20.92 6.33
CA LEU A 310 8.10 20.04 5.17
C LEU A 310 8.03 20.85 3.88
N LYS A 311 8.73 20.36 2.86
CA LYS A 311 8.60 20.85 1.49
C LYS A 311 7.50 20.10 0.74
N ARG A 312 7.30 18.82 1.07
CA ARG A 312 6.47 17.91 0.28
C ARG A 312 5.89 16.77 1.09
N ILE A 313 4.70 16.35 0.68
CA ILE A 313 4.06 15.09 1.07
C ILE A 313 3.94 14.19 -0.17
N VAL A 314 4.27 12.90 -0.03
CA VAL A 314 4.17 11.88 -1.08
C VAL A 314 3.25 10.77 -0.61
N VAL A 315 2.21 10.46 -1.39
CA VAL A 315 1.10 9.59 -0.98
C VAL A 315 0.69 8.59 -2.07
N GLY A 316 0.21 7.43 -1.65
CA GLY A 316 -0.50 6.45 -2.48
C GLY A 316 -2.01 6.64 -2.42
N HIS A 317 -2.74 5.54 -2.21
CA HIS A 317 -4.16 5.43 -1.81
C HIS A 317 -5.21 5.92 -2.81
N THR A 318 -5.00 7.08 -3.40
CA THR A 318 -5.87 7.69 -4.41
C THR A 318 -5.28 7.47 -5.77
N SER A 319 -5.85 6.50 -6.48
CA SER A 319 -5.34 6.05 -7.76
C SER A 319 -5.45 7.11 -8.82
N MET A 320 -4.32 7.36 -9.46
CA MET A 320 -4.19 8.27 -10.58
C MET A 320 -3.83 7.48 -11.85
N PRO A 321 -4.11 8.01 -13.05
CA PRO A 321 -3.60 7.43 -14.29
C PRO A 321 -2.07 7.43 -14.35
N HIS A 322 -1.44 8.36 -13.65
CA HIS A 322 0.00 8.57 -13.62
C HIS A 322 0.48 9.10 -12.28
N VAL A 323 1.78 8.95 -12.01
CA VAL A 323 2.45 9.72 -10.95
C VAL A 323 2.30 11.21 -11.29
N SER A 324 1.68 11.93 -10.36
CA SER A 324 1.19 13.29 -10.60
C SER A 324 1.56 14.24 -9.47
N THR A 325 1.84 15.48 -9.82
CA THR A 325 2.06 16.59 -8.89
C THR A 325 0.76 17.36 -8.68
N PHE A 326 0.48 17.72 -7.44
CA PHE A 326 -0.66 18.53 -7.03
C PHE A 326 -0.19 19.72 -6.21
N HIS A 327 -1.05 20.75 -6.15
CA HIS A 327 -0.81 21.96 -5.37
C HIS A 327 0.55 22.60 -5.67
N GLY A 328 1.01 22.62 -6.92
CA GLY A 328 2.31 23.22 -7.27
C GLY A 328 3.53 22.49 -6.69
N GLY A 329 3.51 21.15 -6.67
CA GLY A 329 4.67 20.32 -6.27
C GLY A 329 4.74 19.95 -4.79
N ARG A 330 3.72 20.34 -4.02
CA ARG A 330 3.62 20.15 -2.57
C ARG A 330 3.07 18.78 -2.17
N VAL A 331 2.20 18.21 -2.99
CA VAL A 331 1.70 16.84 -2.83
C VAL A 331 1.99 16.06 -4.11
N ILE A 332 2.57 14.87 -3.98
CA ILE A 332 2.81 13.97 -5.11
C ILE A 332 2.03 12.67 -4.89
N ALA A 333 1.13 12.37 -5.81
CA ALA A 333 0.41 11.09 -5.84
C ALA A 333 1.23 10.06 -6.60
N ILE A 334 1.51 8.91 -5.97
CA ILE A 334 2.34 7.83 -6.51
C ILE A 334 1.59 6.50 -6.69
N ASP A 335 0.31 6.44 -6.34
CA ASP A 335 -0.57 5.38 -6.81
C ASP A 335 -0.91 5.63 -8.28
N SER A 336 -0.23 4.91 -9.17
CA SER A 336 -0.39 4.96 -10.63
C SER A 336 -1.34 3.88 -11.17
N SER A 337 -2.28 3.41 -10.33
CA SER A 337 -3.26 2.38 -10.68
C SER A 337 -2.67 1.01 -11.00
N ILE A 338 -1.53 0.66 -10.39
CA ILE A 338 -0.90 -0.67 -10.54
C ILE A 338 -1.92 -1.79 -10.27
N LYS A 339 -2.83 -1.58 -9.31
CA LYS A 339 -3.98 -2.44 -8.99
C LYS A 339 -4.73 -3.00 -10.20
N LYS A 340 -4.82 -2.26 -11.31
CA LYS A 340 -5.53 -2.67 -12.54
C LYS A 340 -4.76 -3.71 -13.37
N GLY A 341 -3.47 -3.90 -13.12
CA GLY A 341 -2.64 -4.91 -13.80
C GLY A 341 -2.19 -4.51 -15.22
N GLU A 342 -2.49 -3.30 -15.66
CA GLU A 342 -2.23 -2.84 -17.03
C GLU A 342 -1.02 -1.90 -17.13
N ASN A 343 -0.91 -0.94 -16.21
CA ASN A 343 0.12 0.11 -16.23
C ASN A 343 0.66 0.39 -14.82
N GLY A 344 1.83 0.99 -14.73
CA GLY A 344 2.46 1.41 -13.48
C GLY A 344 3.63 2.36 -13.72
N GLU A 345 3.89 3.21 -12.75
CA GLU A 345 4.94 4.23 -12.82
C GLU A 345 5.65 4.38 -11.47
N LEU A 346 6.93 4.75 -11.51
CA LEU A 346 7.74 5.03 -10.33
C LEU A 346 7.96 6.54 -10.20
N LEU A 347 7.88 7.09 -8.99
CA LEU A 347 8.41 8.41 -8.69
C LEU A 347 9.93 8.34 -8.52
N PHE A 348 10.63 9.32 -9.06
CA PHE A 348 12.03 9.58 -8.77
C PHE A 348 12.22 10.99 -8.22
N ILE A 349 12.92 11.08 -7.09
CA ILE A 349 13.39 12.32 -6.47
C ILE A 349 14.91 12.31 -6.51
N GLU A 350 15.51 13.15 -7.35
CA GLU A 350 16.96 13.18 -7.57
C GLU A 350 17.45 14.62 -7.42
N ASN A 351 18.19 14.92 -6.35
CA ASN A 351 18.69 16.27 -6.06
C ASN A 351 17.60 17.37 -6.16
N GLY A 352 16.39 17.05 -5.68
CA GLY A 352 15.24 17.95 -5.71
C GLY A 352 14.46 17.98 -7.03
N ARG A 353 14.95 17.34 -8.10
CA ARG A 353 14.22 17.17 -9.36
C ARG A 353 13.30 15.96 -9.27
N LEU A 354 12.06 16.15 -9.72
CA LEU A 354 11.05 15.10 -9.77
C LEU A 354 10.86 14.62 -11.22
N SER A 355 10.68 13.32 -11.38
CA SER A 355 10.32 12.69 -12.66
C SER A 355 9.62 11.37 -12.39
N ARG A 356 8.94 10.81 -13.38
CA ARG A 356 8.35 9.49 -13.32
C ARG A 356 9.01 8.54 -14.29
N GLY A 357 9.20 7.30 -13.86
CA GLY A 357 9.72 6.20 -14.67
C GLY A 357 8.60 5.30 -15.14
N LEU A 358 8.60 4.98 -16.44
CA LEU A 358 7.54 4.23 -17.11
C LEU A 358 7.93 2.74 -17.27
N LEU A 359 6.97 1.92 -17.74
CA LEU A 359 7.18 0.48 -18.00
C LEU A 359 8.18 0.14 -19.10
N ASP A 360 8.55 1.12 -19.93
CA ASP A 360 9.61 0.98 -20.95
C ASP A 360 10.98 1.47 -20.45
N GLY A 361 11.06 1.93 -19.20
CA GLY A 361 12.28 2.45 -18.58
C GLY A 361 12.60 3.90 -18.91
N THR A 362 11.75 4.59 -19.69
CA THR A 362 11.92 6.00 -19.99
C THR A 362 11.56 6.88 -18.78
N ARG A 363 12.15 8.08 -18.74
CA ARG A 363 11.95 9.06 -17.67
C ARG A 363 11.31 10.31 -18.24
N VAL A 364 10.16 10.70 -17.69
CA VAL A 364 9.40 11.88 -18.13
C VAL A 364 9.04 12.77 -16.93
N PRO A 365 8.64 14.03 -17.13
CA PRO A 365 8.13 14.88 -16.05
C PRO A 365 6.90 14.26 -15.36
N LEU A 366 6.60 14.72 -14.15
CA LEU A 366 5.33 14.38 -13.49
C LEU A 366 4.14 14.93 -14.30
N ALA A 367 3.00 14.25 -14.26
CA ALA A 367 1.76 14.86 -14.77
C ALA A 367 1.29 15.94 -13.80
N GLU A 368 0.63 16.96 -14.33
CA GLU A 368 -0.16 17.85 -13.50
C GLU A 368 -1.45 17.13 -13.10
N GLY A 369 -1.71 17.11 -11.79
CA GLY A 369 -2.92 16.55 -11.23
C GLY A 369 -4.06 17.58 -11.27
N GLU A 370 -5.24 17.14 -11.70
CA GLU A 370 -6.47 17.93 -11.62
C GLU A 370 -7.32 17.45 -10.44
N PRO A 371 -7.57 18.28 -9.42
CA PRO A 371 -8.49 17.94 -8.34
C PRO A 371 -9.90 17.68 -8.87
N GLY A 372 -10.63 16.75 -8.25
CA GLY A 372 -12.00 16.38 -8.64
C GLY A 372 -12.11 15.14 -9.52
N LEU A 373 -11.01 14.41 -9.75
CA LEU A 373 -11.07 13.08 -10.37
C LEU A 373 -11.57 12.07 -9.34
N GLU A 374 -12.85 11.71 -9.44
CA GLU A 374 -13.41 10.55 -8.73
C GLU A 374 -12.74 9.26 -9.23
N ASP A 375 -12.47 8.34 -8.30
CA ASP A 375 -12.05 6.95 -8.56
C ASP A 375 -13.20 6.28 -9.35
N ARG A 376 -13.10 6.25 -10.69
CA ARG A 376 -14.04 5.51 -11.55
C ARG A 376 -13.73 4.02 -11.57
#